data_AF-A0A0S7ZQE4-F1
#
_entry.id   AF-A0A0S7ZQE4-F1
#
_cell.length_a   1.000
_cell.length_b   1.000
_cell.length_c   1.000
_cell.angle_alpha   90.00
_cell.angle_beta   90.00
_cell.angle_gamma   90.00
#
_symmetry.space_group_name_H-M   'P 1'
#
loop_
_entity.id
_entity.type
_entity.pdbx_description
1 polymer ?
#
loop_
_entity_poly.entity_id
_entity_poly.type
_entity_poly.pdbx_seq_one_letter_code
_entity_poly.pdbx_strand_id
1 'polypeptide(L)' 'MRKMKKSKDVFQIYMRQIRNIPVLSKTEEGVYANRVTEGDQRAKEKLIVSNLKFVVRIAVRYKKLGIPLMID' A
#
# COMPACT_ATOMS: atom_id res chain seq x y z
N MET A 1 12.95 -26.51 4.60
CA MET A 1 13.53 -25.17 4.30
C MET A 1 12.96 -24.46 3.05
N ARG A 2 11.88 -24.93 2.39
CA ARG A 2 11.43 -24.41 1.07
C ARG A 2 10.41 -23.25 1.12
N LYS A 3 9.69 -23.04 2.25
CA LYS A 3 8.62 -22.02 2.38
C LYS A 3 9.12 -20.56 2.51
N MET A 4 10.13 -20.30 3.34
CA MET A 4 10.67 -18.93 3.58
C MET A 4 11.22 -18.22 2.33
N LYS A 5 11.65 -18.97 1.31
CA LYS A 5 12.22 -18.39 0.09
C LYS A 5 11.14 -17.79 -0.82
N LYS A 6 9.93 -18.34 -0.80
CA LYS A 6 8.80 -17.92 -1.66
C LYS A 6 8.12 -16.64 -1.15
N SER A 7 7.93 -16.51 0.16
CA SER A 7 7.31 -15.32 0.76
C SER A 7 8.20 -14.07 0.68
N LYS A 8 9.52 -14.22 0.83
CA LYS A 8 10.46 -13.14 0.51
C LYS A 8 10.33 -12.66 -0.93
N ASP A 9 10.09 -13.55 -1.87
CA ASP A 9 9.96 -13.20 -3.30
C ASP A 9 8.68 -12.37 -3.55
N VAL A 10 7.53 -12.82 -3.02
CA VAL A 10 6.24 -12.10 -3.15
C VAL A 10 6.29 -10.71 -2.52
N PHE A 11 6.88 -10.56 -1.34
CA PHE A 11 7.03 -9.25 -0.70
C PHE A 11 7.85 -8.30 -1.56
N GLN A 12 8.97 -8.78 -2.11
CA GLN A 12 9.86 -7.96 -2.95
C GLN A 12 9.19 -7.58 -4.27
N ILE A 13 8.39 -8.46 -4.86
CA ILE A 13 7.57 -8.15 -6.04
C ILE A 13 6.56 -7.04 -5.71
N TYR A 14 5.80 -7.18 -4.61
CA TYR A 14 4.84 -6.17 -4.19
C TYR A 14 5.51 -4.81 -3.90
N MET A 15 6.63 -4.80 -3.16
CA MET A 15 7.40 -3.58 -2.92
C MET A 15 7.85 -2.89 -4.21
N ARG A 16 8.26 -3.68 -5.22
CA ARG A 16 8.65 -3.16 -6.53
C ARG A 16 7.47 -2.53 -7.28
N GLN A 17 6.30 -3.15 -7.21
CA GLN A 17 5.07 -2.63 -7.83
C GLN A 17 4.66 -1.29 -7.21
N ILE A 18 4.63 -1.19 -5.88
CA ILE A 18 4.17 0.04 -5.21
C ILE A 18 5.20 1.19 -5.25
N ARG A 19 6.48 0.89 -5.50
CA ARG A 19 7.56 1.91 -5.53
C ARG A 19 7.28 3.01 -6.56
N ASN A 20 6.83 2.61 -7.75
CA ASN A 20 6.66 3.50 -8.91
C ASN A 20 5.32 4.23 -8.93
N ILE A 21 4.46 4.00 -7.93
CA ILE A 21 3.16 4.65 -7.85
C ILE A 21 3.34 6.11 -7.42
N PRO A 22 2.85 7.07 -8.20
CA PRO A 22 2.88 8.48 -7.83
C PRO A 22 2.09 8.72 -6.54
N VAL A 23 2.70 9.47 -5.62
CA VAL A 23 1.97 9.99 -4.45
C VAL A 23 1.12 11.17 -4.87
N LEU A 24 0.01 11.38 -4.17
CA LEU A 24 -0.82 12.56 -4.36
C LEU A 24 -0.29 13.69 -3.49
N SER A 25 -0.36 14.91 -4.00
CA SER A 25 -0.28 16.12 -3.18
C SER A 25 -1.53 16.27 -2.31
N LYS A 26 -1.44 17.05 -1.24
CA LYS A 26 -2.56 17.31 -0.33
C LYS A 26 -3.80 17.87 -1.04
N THR A 27 -3.59 18.71 -2.05
CA THR A 27 -4.68 19.28 -2.86
C THR A 27 -5.35 18.21 -3.71
N GLU A 28 -4.56 17.36 -4.38
CA GLU A 28 -5.11 16.23 -5.15
C GLU A 28 -5.86 15.24 -4.27
N GLU A 29 -5.35 14.93 -3.06
CA GLU A 29 -6.05 14.07 -2.11
C GLU A 29 -7.44 14.62 -1.77
N GLY A 30 -7.56 15.94 -1.52
CA GLY A 30 -8.85 16.57 -1.27
C GLY A 30 -9.82 16.44 -2.45
N VAL A 31 -9.33 16.63 -3.68
CA VAL A 31 -10.13 16.50 -4.90
C VAL A 31 -10.64 15.06 -5.06
N TYR A 32 -9.76 14.07 -4.95
CA TYR A 32 -10.18 12.67 -5.07
C TYR A 32 -11.07 12.23 -3.90
N ALA A 33 -10.84 12.73 -2.69
CA ALA A 33 -11.67 12.41 -1.53
C ALA A 33 -13.12 12.89 -1.72
N ASN A 34 -13.31 14.11 -2.22
CA ASN A 34 -14.64 14.63 -2.53
C ASN A 34 -15.33 13.75 -3.58
N ARG A 35 -14.64 13.39 -4.67
CA ARG A 35 -15.19 12.50 -5.70
C ARG A 35 -15.57 11.11 -5.16
N VAL A 36 -14.81 10.58 -4.19
CA VAL A 36 -15.19 9.33 -3.52
C VAL A 36 -16.50 9.46 -2.77
N THR A 37 -16.78 10.61 -2.12
CA THR A 37 -18.06 10.82 -1.45
C THR A 37 -19.25 10.84 -2.42
N GLU A 38 -18.99 11.18 -3.69
CA GLU A 38 -19.97 11.16 -4.78
C GLU A 38 -20.10 9.77 -5.44
N GLY A 39 -19.35 8.76 -4.97
CA GLY A 39 -19.40 7.40 -5.48
C GLY A 39 -18.40 7.09 -6.61
N ASP A 40 -17.43 7.96 -6.88
CA ASP A 40 -16.43 7.74 -7.92
C ASP A 40 -15.43 6.64 -7.53
N GLN A 41 -15.63 5.46 -8.12
CA GLN A 41 -14.79 4.28 -7.87
C GLN A 41 -13.35 4.46 -8.37
N ARG A 42 -13.12 5.23 -9.44
CA ARG A 42 -11.75 5.50 -9.94
C ARG A 42 -11.00 6.42 -9.00
N ALA A 43 -11.68 7.42 -8.43
CA ALA A 43 -11.11 8.27 -7.39
C ALA A 43 -10.74 7.45 -6.14
N LYS A 44 -11.58 6.49 -5.77
CA LYS A 44 -11.34 5.57 -4.65
C LYS A 44 -10.09 4.72 -4.89
N GLU A 45 -9.99 4.08 -6.05
CA GLU A 45 -8.80 3.31 -6.41
C GLU A 45 -7.55 4.18 -6.41
N LYS A 46 -7.62 5.39 -6.97
CA LYS A 46 -6.48 6.32 -7.01
C LYS A 46 -5.98 6.66 -5.60
N LEU A 47 -6.88 6.99 -4.68
CA LEU A 47 -6.53 7.28 -3.28
C LEU A 47 -5.89 6.09 -2.59
N ILE A 48 -6.47 4.89 -2.75
CA ILE A 48 -5.94 3.65 -2.14
C ILE A 48 -4.52 3.39 -2.65
N VAL A 49 -4.37 3.37 -3.97
CA VAL A 49 -3.14 2.94 -4.66
C VAL A 49 -2.01 3.92 -4.38
N SER A 50 -2.26 5.23 -4.39
CA SER A 50 -1.27 6.26 -4.04
C SER A 50 -0.81 6.20 -2.58
N ASN A 51 -1.59 5.59 -1.69
CA ASN A 51 -1.29 5.49 -0.25
C ASN A 51 -0.69 4.14 0.19
N LEU A 52 -0.49 3.17 -0.70
CA LEU A 52 0.06 1.85 -0.34
C LEU A 52 1.45 1.92 0.33
N LYS A 53 2.30 2.86 -0.10
CA LYS A 53 3.62 3.09 0.52
C LYS A 53 3.49 3.54 1.97
N PHE A 54 2.47 4.33 2.31
CA PHE A 54 2.22 4.78 3.68
C PHE A 54 1.80 3.62 4.58
N VAL A 55 0.87 2.77 4.11
CA VAL A 55 0.43 1.56 4.84
C VAL A 55 1.63 0.68 5.19
N VAL A 56 2.50 0.40 4.20
CA VAL A 56 3.71 -0.41 4.42
C VAL A 56 4.63 0.25 5.45
N ARG A 57 4.86 1.57 5.36
CA ARG A 57 5.71 2.29 6.34
C ARG A 57 5.18 2.17 7.76
N ILE A 58 3.86 2.24 7.96
CA ILE A 58 3.24 2.02 9.26
C ILE A 58 3.48 0.58 9.70
N ALA A 59 3.11 -0.40 8.87
CA ALA A 59 3.18 -1.81 9.22
C ALA A 59 4.61 -2.28 9.58
N VAL A 60 5.64 -1.76 8.89
CA VAL A 60 7.05 -2.04 9.20
C VAL A 60 7.42 -1.65 10.64
N ARG A 61 6.80 -0.62 11.23
CA ARG A 61 7.06 -0.22 12.63
C ARG A 61 6.60 -1.28 13.63
N TYR A 62 5.59 -2.08 13.28
CA TYR A 62 5.01 -3.12 14.14
C TYR A 62 5.72 -4.47 14.03
N LYS A 63 6.72 -4.61 13.14
CA LYS A 63 7.45 -5.88 12.91
C LYS A 63 8.09 -6.47 14.18
N LYS A 64 8.46 -5.64 15.15
CA LYS A 64 9.09 -6.08 16.41
C LYS A 64 8.09 -6.68 17.42
N LEU A 65 6.79 -6.62 17.14
CA LEU A 65 5.74 -7.11 18.05
C LEU A 65 5.32 -8.56 17.76
N GLY A 66 6.10 -9.30 16.97
CA GLY A 66 5.80 -10.68 16.60
C GLY A 66 4.68 -10.84 15.57
N ILE A 67 4.08 -9.74 15.09
CA ILE A 67 3.08 -9.77 14.02
C ILE A 67 3.80 -9.87 12.66
N PRO A 68 3.57 -10.94 11.88
CA PRO A 68 4.17 -11.08 10.56
C PRO A 68 3.56 -10.06 9.58
N LEU A 69 4.42 -9.39 8.81
CA LEU A 69 4.01 -8.38 7.83
C LEU A 69 3.25 -8.97 6.63
N MET A 70 3.43 -10.26 6.37
CA MET A 70 2.65 -11.03 5.39
C MET A 70 2.21 -12.34 6.02
N ILE A 71 0.97 -12.73 5.74
CA ILE A 71 0.43 -14.04 6.09
C ILE A 71 0.79 -14.99 4.95
N ASP A 72 1.42 -16.13 5.28
CA ASP A 72 1.87 -17.17 4.33
C ASP A 72 0.73 -18.03 3.80
#